data_AF-A0A966YEH2-F1
#
_entry.id   AF-A0A966YEH2-F1
#
_cell.length_a   1.000
_cell.length_b   1.000
_cell.length_c   1.000
_cell.angle_alpha   90.00
_cell.angle_beta   90.00
_cell.angle_gamma   90.00
#
_symmetry.space_group_name_H-M   'P 1'
#
loop_
_entity.id
_entity.type
_entity.pdbx_description
1 polymer ?
#
loop_
_entity_poly.entity_id
_entity_poly.type
_entity_poly.pdbx_seq_one_letter_code
_entity_poly.pdbx_strand_id
1 'polypeptide(L)'
;MSLLHKGCATGLSAKLRTPASLFPAALLLAGMSGCGTSPTPTVYEVSGSVTYAGKPIPAGRVVFEPDTERGASGMVSIADISNGHYVTRPSRGFGGGPCRVTIYGSDGSLPADNPADHDSALFPPWQTTVDLPQASCQRDFAVPGEPGSQATRPR
;
A
#
# COMPACT_ATOMS: atom_id res chain seq x y z
N MET A 1 18.98 32.35 49.20
CA MET A 1 20.39 32.72 48.97
C MET A 1 20.52 32.92 47.47
N SER A 2 20.59 34.08 46.83
CA SER A 2 20.73 35.51 47.17
C SER A 2 19.72 36.25 46.28
N LEU A 3 18.87 37.15 46.77
CA LEU A 3 19.15 38.55 47.14
C LEU A 3 19.76 39.39 46.02
N LEU A 4 19.12 40.55 45.82
CA LEU A 4 19.64 41.81 45.29
C LEU A 4 19.77 41.91 43.76
N HIS A 5 19.38 43.00 43.10
CA HIS A 5 18.73 44.24 43.50
C HIS A 5 18.51 45.08 42.21
N LYS A 6 17.85 46.23 42.40
CA LYS A 6 17.75 47.39 41.48
C LYS A 6 16.61 47.37 40.48
N GLY A 7 15.49 47.89 40.98
CA GLY A 7 14.69 48.80 40.17
C GLY A 7 15.47 50.05 39.76
N CYS A 8 14.96 50.73 38.75
CA CYS A 8 15.13 52.16 38.59
C CYS A 8 13.78 52.73 38.13
N ALA A 9 13.29 53.69 38.91
CA ALA A 9 12.21 54.61 38.56
C ALA A 9 12.58 55.36 37.25
N THR A 10 11.72 56.06 36.53
CA THR A 10 10.82 57.13 36.98
C THR A 10 10.03 57.55 35.73
N GLY A 11 8.78 57.97 35.90
CA GLY A 11 7.92 58.38 34.79
C GLY A 11 8.37 59.66 34.08
N LEU A 12 7.80 59.87 32.89
CA LEU A 12 7.54 61.21 32.39
C LEU A 12 6.30 61.18 31.49
N SER A 13 5.28 61.90 31.94
CA SER A 13 4.04 62.16 31.20
C SER A 13 4.29 63.31 30.22
N ALA A 14 4.02 63.11 28.93
CA ALA A 14 3.84 64.19 27.98
C ALA A 14 2.95 63.73 26.80
N LYS A 15 1.64 63.99 26.92
CA LYS A 15 0.73 64.10 25.77
C LYS A 15 1.05 65.42 25.05
N LEU A 16 1.38 65.41 23.75
CA LEU A 16 0.94 66.47 22.83
C LEU A 16 1.20 66.19 21.33
N ARG A 17 0.14 66.44 20.54
CA ARG A 17 0.09 66.89 19.12
C ARG A 17 0.31 65.89 17.97
N THR A 18 -0.83 65.43 17.45
CA THR A 18 -1.27 65.27 16.02
C THR A 18 -0.46 65.98 14.91
N PRO A 19 -0.71 65.69 13.61
CA PRO A 19 -0.84 64.41 12.87
C PRO A 19 0.02 64.44 11.56
N ALA A 20 -0.10 63.39 10.74
CA ALA A 20 0.34 63.33 9.34
C ALA A 20 1.85 63.24 9.07
N SER A 21 2.33 62.03 8.77
CA SER A 21 3.07 61.76 7.53
C SER A 21 3.32 60.26 7.38
N LEU A 22 3.21 59.79 6.14
CA LEU A 22 3.26 58.41 5.72
C LEU A 22 4.60 57.73 6.05
N PHE A 23 4.54 56.53 6.65
CA PHE A 23 5.64 55.57 6.66
C PHE A 23 5.09 54.18 6.29
N PRO A 24 5.33 53.69 5.06
CA PRO A 24 4.86 52.39 4.60
C PRO A 24 5.88 51.32 4.97
N ALA A 25 5.61 50.49 5.98
CA ALA A 25 6.32 49.22 6.22
C ALA A 25 5.72 48.53 7.46
N ALA A 26 4.56 47.87 7.30
CA ALA A 26 4.00 47.05 8.35
C ALA A 26 3.71 45.65 7.82
N LEU A 27 4.57 44.72 8.28
CA LEU A 27 4.29 43.31 8.49
C LEU A 27 3.93 42.47 7.25
N LEU A 28 4.99 42.00 6.58
CA LEU A 28 5.11 40.58 6.29
C LEU A 28 4.82 39.79 7.58
N LEU A 29 3.69 39.11 7.71
CA LEU A 29 3.54 37.96 8.61
C LEU A 29 2.24 37.21 8.24
N ALA A 30 2.34 35.88 8.24
CA ALA A 30 1.26 34.89 8.08
C ALA A 30 0.94 34.45 6.63
N GLY A 31 1.57 33.33 6.25
CA GLY A 31 1.18 32.58 5.05
C GLY A 31 1.96 31.28 4.82
N MET A 32 2.59 30.67 5.84
CA MET A 32 3.09 29.30 5.72
C MET A 32 1.94 28.34 6.06
N SER A 33 0.93 28.26 5.19
CA SER A 33 -0.04 27.16 5.23
C SER A 33 0.73 25.88 4.91
N GLY A 34 0.81 25.01 5.92
CA GLY A 34 1.60 23.79 5.90
C GLY A 34 1.41 22.96 4.65
N CYS A 35 2.53 22.51 4.09
CA CYS A 35 2.56 21.37 3.20
C CYS A 35 2.12 20.15 4.02
N GLY A 36 0.82 19.86 4.00
CA GLY A 36 0.26 18.65 4.60
C GLY A 36 0.83 17.45 3.85
N THR A 37 1.84 16.80 4.43
CA THR A 37 2.26 15.48 3.98
C THR A 37 1.16 14.52 4.41
N SER A 38 0.29 14.16 3.47
CA SER A 38 -0.70 13.11 3.71
C SER A 38 0.02 11.83 4.13
N PRO A 39 -0.41 11.15 5.20
CA PRO A 39 0.23 9.91 5.64
C PRO A 39 0.13 8.87 4.51
N THR A 40 1.27 8.30 4.14
CA THR A 40 1.30 7.19 3.19
C THR A 40 0.59 6.00 3.83
N PRO A 41 -0.31 5.30 3.11
CA PRO A 41 -0.96 4.11 3.63
C PRO A 41 0.08 3.12 4.11
N THR A 42 -0.08 2.62 5.34
CA THR A 42 0.80 1.55 5.84
C THR A 42 0.47 0.26 5.09
N VAL A 43 1.50 -0.36 4.53
CA VAL A 43 1.40 -1.60 3.76
C VAL A 43 2.30 -2.66 4.39
N TYR A 44 1.85 -3.90 4.39
CA TYR A 44 2.53 -5.04 5.00
C TYR A 44 2.96 -6.05 3.95
N GLU A 45 4.11 -6.68 4.17
CA GLU A 45 4.62 -7.71 3.26
C GLU A 45 3.87 -9.02 3.49
N VAL A 46 3.44 -9.64 2.40
CA VAL A 46 2.89 -11.00 2.40
C VAL A 46 3.81 -11.88 1.57
N SER A 47 4.30 -12.94 2.18
CA SER A 47 5.10 -13.97 1.52
C SER A 47 4.46 -15.33 1.67
N GLY A 48 4.93 -16.32 0.92
CA GLY A 48 4.48 -17.70 1.10
C GLY A 48 4.82 -18.59 -0.06
N SER A 49 4.21 -19.77 -0.04
CA SER A 49 4.32 -20.78 -1.06
C SER A 49 2.98 -21.08 -1.72
N VAL A 50 3.02 -21.46 -2.99
CA VAL A 50 1.88 -21.87 -3.78
C VAL A 50 2.16 -23.24 -4.40
N THR A 51 1.25 -24.16 -4.15
CA THR A 51 1.29 -25.51 -4.72
C THR A 51 0.05 -25.80 -5.53
N TYR A 52 0.19 -26.68 -6.52
CA TYR A 52 -0.90 -27.24 -7.31
C TYR A 52 -0.71 -28.74 -7.40
N ALA A 53 -1.77 -29.51 -7.08
CA ALA A 53 -1.71 -30.97 -7.02
C ALA A 53 -0.52 -31.50 -6.17
N GLY A 54 -0.22 -30.81 -5.06
CA GLY A 54 0.88 -31.15 -4.15
C GLY A 54 2.28 -30.79 -4.64
N LYS A 55 2.42 -30.14 -5.80
CA LYS A 55 3.72 -29.71 -6.36
C LYS A 55 3.83 -28.19 -6.36
N PRO A 56 5.02 -27.61 -6.11
CA PRO A 56 5.24 -26.17 -6.29
C PRO A 56 4.94 -25.76 -7.74
N ILE A 57 4.24 -24.65 -7.93
CA ILE A 57 4.00 -24.13 -9.28
C ILE A 57 5.26 -23.40 -9.80
N PRO A 58 5.74 -23.66 -11.03
CA PRO A 58 6.98 -23.06 -11.52
C PRO A 58 6.93 -21.53 -11.59
N ALA A 59 5.84 -20.98 -12.11
CA ALA A 59 5.64 -19.56 -12.27
C ALA A 59 4.17 -19.15 -12.08
N GLY A 60 3.91 -17.85 -11.98
CA GLY A 60 2.56 -17.32 -11.86
C GLY A 60 2.50 -15.97 -11.16
N ARG A 61 1.33 -15.62 -10.65
CA ARG A 61 1.13 -14.45 -9.78
C ARG A 61 0.00 -14.68 -8.78
N VAL A 62 0.14 -14.07 -7.61
CA VAL A 62 -0.91 -13.93 -6.59
C VAL A 62 -1.40 -12.49 -6.60
N VAL A 63 -2.71 -12.32 -6.68
CA VAL A 63 -3.39 -11.02 -6.66
C VAL A 63 -4.23 -10.94 -5.39
N PHE A 64 -3.96 -9.96 -4.54
CA PHE A 64 -4.73 -9.66 -3.33
C PHE A 64 -5.59 -8.43 -3.58
N GLU A 65 -6.91 -8.62 -3.61
CA GLU A 65 -7.90 -7.57 -3.83
C GLU A 65 -8.64 -7.32 -2.51
N PRO A 66 -8.54 -6.12 -1.91
CA PRO A 66 -9.30 -5.80 -0.70
C PRO A 66 -10.80 -6.04 -0.89
N ASP A 67 -11.44 -6.69 0.10
CA ASP A 67 -12.88 -6.89 0.11
C ASP A 67 -13.57 -5.64 0.67
N THR A 68 -13.96 -4.73 -0.22
CA THR A 68 -14.61 -3.46 0.15
C THR A 68 -16.00 -3.65 0.73
N GLU A 69 -16.69 -4.74 0.40
CA GLU A 69 -18.01 -5.07 0.98
C GLU A 69 -17.87 -5.45 2.45
N ARG A 70 -16.73 -6.01 2.84
CA ARG A 70 -16.37 -6.35 4.23
C ARG A 70 -15.54 -5.28 4.93
N GLY A 71 -15.48 -4.06 4.37
CA GLY A 71 -14.84 -2.91 5.00
C GLY A 71 -13.32 -2.83 4.84
N ALA A 72 -12.70 -3.70 4.03
CA ALA A 72 -11.31 -3.52 3.66
C ALA A 72 -11.15 -2.39 2.63
N SER A 73 -9.98 -1.78 2.61
CA SER A 73 -9.66 -0.68 1.70
C SER A 73 -8.20 -0.75 1.30
N GLY A 74 -7.84 -0.08 0.20
CA GLY A 74 -6.48 0.00 -0.30
C GLY A 74 -6.35 -0.45 -1.75
N MET A 75 -5.11 -0.50 -2.21
CA MET A 75 -4.76 -0.91 -3.56
C MET A 75 -4.68 -2.42 -3.68
N VAL A 76 -4.92 -2.92 -4.90
CA VAL A 76 -4.61 -4.31 -5.26
C VAL A 76 -3.11 -4.55 -5.12
N SER A 77 -2.75 -5.62 -4.43
CA SER A 77 -1.36 -6.06 -4.27
C SER A 77 -1.09 -7.26 -5.16
N ILE A 78 0.03 -7.25 -5.88
CA ILE A 78 0.40 -8.33 -6.81
C ILE A 78 1.81 -8.81 -6.47
N ALA A 79 1.96 -10.12 -6.34
CA ALA A 79 3.23 -10.80 -6.16
C ALA A 79 3.44 -11.83 -7.28
N ASP A 80 4.62 -11.80 -7.90
CA ASP A 80 5.01 -12.81 -8.87
C ASP A 80 5.39 -14.10 -8.13
N ILE A 81 5.06 -15.24 -8.72
CA ILE A 81 5.41 -16.56 -8.20
C ILE A 81 6.60 -17.07 -9.00
N SER A 82 7.62 -17.55 -8.29
CA SER A 82 8.79 -18.18 -8.86
C SER A 82 9.17 -19.40 -8.03
N ASN A 83 9.25 -20.57 -8.66
CA ASN A 83 9.55 -21.84 -8.00
C ASN A 83 8.63 -22.12 -6.80
N GLY A 84 7.35 -21.78 -6.96
CA GLY A 84 6.32 -21.96 -5.95
C GLY A 84 6.38 -20.95 -4.81
N HIS A 85 7.26 -19.95 -4.83
CA HIS A 85 7.36 -18.93 -3.79
C HIS A 85 6.93 -17.57 -4.31
N TYR A 86 6.35 -16.75 -3.43
CA TYR A 86 5.99 -15.37 -3.73
C TYR A 86 6.31 -14.45 -2.56
N VAL A 87 6.52 -13.18 -2.88
CA VAL A 87 6.63 -12.09 -1.90
C VAL A 87 6.08 -10.80 -2.52
N THR A 88 5.21 -10.10 -1.82
CA THR A 88 4.74 -8.78 -2.25
C THR A 88 5.86 -7.76 -2.12
N ARG A 89 5.94 -6.78 -3.02
CA ARG A 89 6.95 -5.72 -2.90
C ARG A 89 6.61 -4.80 -1.71
N PRO A 90 7.60 -4.24 -0.98
CA PRO A 90 7.34 -3.35 0.16
C PRO A 90 6.45 -2.15 -0.16
N SER A 91 6.52 -1.59 -1.39
CA SER A 91 5.67 -0.49 -1.84
C SER A 91 4.33 -0.92 -2.45
N ARG A 92 4.11 -2.24 -2.59
CA ARG A 92 2.87 -2.87 -3.06
C ARG A 92 2.43 -4.00 -2.11
N GLY A 93 2.68 -3.79 -0.82
CA GLY A 93 2.21 -4.67 0.24
C GLY A 93 0.72 -4.46 0.49
N PHE A 94 0.15 -5.30 1.35
CA PHE A 94 -1.28 -5.34 1.63
C PHE A 94 -1.64 -4.53 2.88
N GLY A 95 -2.81 -3.88 2.92
CA GLY A 95 -3.24 -3.03 4.04
C GLY A 95 -3.77 -3.77 5.28
N GLY A 96 -3.94 -5.10 5.18
CA GLY A 96 -4.59 -5.93 6.19
C GLY A 96 -6.11 -5.98 6.04
N GLY A 97 -6.74 -6.94 6.72
CA GLY A 97 -8.16 -7.22 6.67
C GLY A 97 -8.57 -8.24 5.61
N PRO A 98 -9.90 -8.37 5.36
CA PRO A 98 -10.43 -9.35 4.43
C PRO A 98 -10.08 -9.02 2.98
N CYS A 99 -9.62 -10.01 2.24
CA CYS A 99 -9.34 -9.88 0.81
C CYS A 99 -9.68 -11.12 0.02
N ARG A 100 -10.02 -10.90 -1.25
CA ARG A 100 -10.07 -11.94 -2.26
C ARG A 100 -8.67 -12.14 -2.81
N VAL A 101 -8.23 -13.40 -2.83
CA VAL A 101 -6.98 -13.84 -3.42
C VAL A 101 -7.29 -14.53 -4.73
N THR A 102 -6.66 -14.10 -5.81
CA THR A 102 -6.70 -14.80 -7.10
C THR A 102 -5.31 -15.29 -7.46
N ILE A 103 -5.18 -16.59 -7.75
CA ILE A 103 -3.93 -17.23 -8.14
C ILE A 103 -3.98 -17.61 -9.62
N TYR A 104 -2.99 -17.13 -10.36
CA TYR A 104 -2.72 -17.53 -11.74
C TYR A 104 -1.44 -18.36 -11.72
N GLY A 105 -1.51 -19.65 -12.06
CA GLY A 105 -0.34 -20.53 -12.15
C GLY A 105 0.03 -20.81 -13.60
N SER A 106 1.33 -20.83 -13.90
CA SER A 106 1.87 -21.24 -15.21
C SER A 106 3.10 -22.15 -15.07
N ASP A 107 3.45 -22.84 -16.15
CA ASP A 107 4.64 -23.69 -16.22
C ASP A 107 5.95 -22.89 -16.38
N GLY A 108 5.87 -21.56 -16.54
CA GLY A 108 7.02 -20.67 -16.68
C GLY A 108 7.50 -20.45 -18.11
N SER A 109 6.87 -21.09 -19.09
CA SER A 109 7.13 -20.85 -20.51
C SER A 109 6.55 -19.49 -20.91
N LEU A 110 7.32 -18.73 -21.69
CA LEU A 110 6.77 -17.60 -22.46
C LEU A 110 6.16 -18.20 -23.73
N PRO A 111 4.94 -17.79 -24.15
CA PRO A 111 4.40 -18.27 -25.40
C PRO A 111 5.38 -17.90 -26.53
N ALA A 112 5.78 -18.92 -27.30
CA ALA A 112 6.91 -18.82 -28.23
C ALA A 112 6.69 -17.73 -29.28
N ASP A 113 5.44 -17.52 -29.69
CA ASP A 113 5.13 -16.76 -30.91
C ASP A 113 4.02 -15.71 -30.75
N ASN A 114 3.24 -15.72 -29.66
CA ASN A 114 2.12 -14.79 -29.46
C ASN A 114 1.85 -14.48 -27.96
N PRO A 115 1.96 -13.23 -27.51
CA PRO A 115 1.66 -12.84 -26.12
C PRO A 115 0.21 -13.08 -25.67
N ALA A 116 -0.72 -13.32 -26.60
CA ALA A 116 -2.11 -13.65 -26.31
C ALA A 116 -2.37 -15.16 -26.13
N ASP A 117 -1.38 -16.01 -26.43
CA ASP A 117 -1.49 -17.45 -26.19
C ASP A 117 -1.21 -17.70 -24.69
N HIS A 118 -2.29 -17.91 -23.94
CA HIS A 118 -2.26 -18.23 -22.52
C HIS A 118 -2.00 -19.74 -22.27
N ASP A 119 -1.31 -20.41 -23.19
CA ASP A 119 -1.19 -21.88 -23.26
C ASP A 119 -0.38 -22.50 -22.11
N SER A 120 0.38 -21.69 -21.40
CA SER A 120 1.26 -22.11 -20.31
C SER A 120 0.55 -22.15 -18.95
N ALA A 121 -0.76 -21.84 -18.89
CA ALA A 121 -1.53 -21.84 -17.64
C ALA A 121 -1.78 -23.28 -17.12
N LEU A 122 -1.49 -23.51 -15.84
CA LEU A 122 -1.65 -24.84 -15.21
C LEU A 122 -3.10 -25.15 -14.82
N PHE A 123 -3.89 -24.11 -14.54
CA PHE A 123 -5.28 -24.18 -14.11
C PHE A 123 -5.99 -22.83 -14.38
N PRO A 124 -7.33 -22.80 -14.50
CA PRO A 124 -8.09 -21.55 -14.51
C PRO A 124 -7.85 -20.73 -13.24
N PRO A 125 -7.96 -19.39 -13.24
CA PRO A 125 -7.70 -18.57 -12.06
C PRO A 125 -8.41 -19.09 -10.82
N TRP A 126 -7.64 -19.49 -9.80
CA TRP A 126 -8.18 -20.03 -8.56
C TRP A 126 -8.41 -18.91 -7.56
N GLN A 127 -9.58 -18.89 -6.94
CA GLN A 127 -9.97 -17.81 -6.03
C GLN A 127 -10.27 -18.34 -4.64
N THR A 128 -9.88 -17.56 -3.63
CA THR A 128 -10.23 -17.78 -2.23
C THR A 128 -10.34 -16.46 -1.49
N THR A 129 -10.87 -16.48 -0.28
CA THR A 129 -10.94 -15.32 0.59
C THR A 129 -10.13 -15.59 1.86
N VAL A 130 -9.31 -14.64 2.26
CA VAL A 130 -8.52 -14.71 3.50
C VAL A 130 -8.68 -13.42 4.29
N ASP A 131 -8.34 -13.49 5.57
CA ASP A 131 -8.20 -12.31 6.43
C ASP A 131 -6.72 -12.19 6.80
N LEU A 132 -6.08 -11.11 6.36
CA LEU A 132 -4.66 -10.88 6.58
C LEU A 132 -4.45 -9.94 7.76
N PRO A 133 -3.48 -10.20 8.66
CA PRO A 133 -3.22 -9.30 9.77
C PRO A 133 -2.71 -7.94 9.26
N GLN A 134 -2.85 -6.92 10.11
CA GLN A 134 -2.16 -5.64 9.93
C GLN A 134 -0.69 -5.76 10.36
N ALA A 135 0.01 -6.74 9.80
CA ALA A 135 1.42 -7.01 10.03
C ALA A 135 1.97 -7.85 8.86
N SER A 136 3.29 -7.78 8.62
CA SER A 136 3.90 -8.68 7.64
C SER A 136 3.69 -10.13 8.06
N CYS A 137 3.32 -10.98 7.11
CA CYS A 137 2.94 -12.36 7.41
C CYS A 137 3.32 -13.33 6.30
N GLN A 138 3.35 -14.62 6.65
CA GLN A 138 3.47 -15.72 5.70
C GLN A 138 2.10 -16.38 5.50
N ARG A 139 1.72 -16.61 4.25
CA ARG A 139 0.48 -17.29 3.86
C ARG A 139 0.72 -18.27 2.72
N ASP A 140 0.52 -19.55 2.99
CA ASP A 140 0.64 -20.57 1.95
C ASP A 140 -0.72 -20.85 1.29
N PHE A 141 -0.68 -21.23 0.02
CA PHE A 141 -1.86 -21.61 -0.76
C PHE A 141 -1.67 -22.99 -1.41
N ALA A 142 -2.62 -23.87 -1.19
CA ALA A 142 -2.72 -25.15 -1.88
C ALA A 142 -3.89 -25.09 -2.86
N VAL A 143 -3.58 -24.94 -4.15
CA VAL A 143 -4.57 -25.00 -5.22
C VAL A 143 -4.95 -26.47 -5.44
N PRO A 144 -6.23 -26.84 -5.27
CA PRO A 144 -6.68 -28.21 -5.51
C PRO A 144 -6.42 -28.64 -6.95
N GLY A 145 -5.89 -29.86 -7.12
CA GLY A 145 -5.75 -30.50 -8.42
C GLY A 145 -7.08 -31.14 -8.83
N GLU A 146 -8.03 -30.36 -9.33
CA GLU A 146 -9.25 -30.91 -9.92
C GLU A 146 -8.98 -31.35 -11.37
N PRO A 147 -9.48 -32.53 -11.81
CA PRO A 147 -9.38 -32.97 -13.20
C PRO A 147 -10.32 -32.15 -14.09
N GLY A 148 -9.76 -31.20 -14.84
CA GLY A 148 -10.39 -30.67 -16.05
C GLY A 148 -11.57 -29.72 -15.83
N SER A 149 -11.27 -28.44 -15.75
CA SER A 149 -12.12 -27.42 -16.37
C SER A 149 -11.25 -26.56 -17.28
N GLN A 150 -10.66 -27.22 -18.28
CA GLN A 150 -10.36 -26.50 -19.51
C GLN A 150 -11.68 -25.99 -20.04
N ALA A 151 -11.76 -24.67 -20.21
CA ALA A 151 -12.87 -24.03 -20.89
C ALA A 151 -13.15 -24.80 -22.19
N THR A 152 -14.33 -25.41 -22.28
CA THR A 152 -14.86 -25.97 -23.51
C THR A 152 -14.82 -24.86 -24.55
N ARG A 153 -13.84 -24.92 -25.46
CA ARG A 153 -13.76 -24.04 -26.61
C ARG A 153 -14.57 -24.71 -27.73
N PRO A 154 -15.77 -24.22 -28.09
CA PRO A 154 -16.44 -24.70 -29.28
C PRO A 154 -15.54 -24.38 -30.49
N ARG A 155 -15.28 -25.41 -31.30
CA ARG A 155 -14.50 -25.35 -32.53
C ARG A 155 -15.32 -24.66 -33.63
#